data_AF-A0A2A5LYA4-F1
#
_entry.id   AF-A0A2A5LYA4-F1
#
_cell.length_a   1.000
_cell.length_b   1.000
_cell.length_c   1.000
_cell.angle_alpha   90.00
_cell.angle_beta   90.00
_cell.angle_gamma   90.00
#
_symmetry.space_group_name_H-M   'P 1'
#
loop_
_entity.id
_entity.type
_entity.pdbx_description
1 polymer ?
#
loop_
_entity_poly.entity_id
_entity_poly.type
_entity_poly.pdbx_seq_one_letter_code
_entity_poly.pdbx_strand_id
1 'polypeptide(L)'
;MSFLFYATLFLCLIATVIFVTGYIKGVTGAVADHRSQADSPIPEEKDSNYGIAILAAVIVASAIIGLVGVVPEMIYAGPLLAIVTATMNGVAFFVDSKA
;
A
#
# COMPACT_ATOMS: atom_id res chain seq x y z
N MET A 1 -24.05 3.23 -16.60
CA MET A 1 -22.89 3.33 -15.69
C MET A 1 -22.01 4.48 -16.14
N SER A 2 -21.48 5.27 -15.20
CA SER A 2 -20.76 6.52 -15.48
C SER A 2 -19.30 6.28 -15.88
N PHE A 3 -18.70 7.23 -16.62
CA PHE A 3 -17.27 7.22 -17.00
C PHE A 3 -16.34 7.06 -15.78
N LEU A 4 -16.66 7.71 -14.66
CA LEU A 4 -15.92 7.64 -13.40
C LEU A 4 -15.80 6.21 -12.84
N PHE A 5 -16.84 5.39 -13.01
CA PHE A 5 -16.83 4.00 -12.59
C PHE A 5 -15.79 3.18 -13.35
N TYR A 6 -15.77 3.30 -14.68
CA TYR A 6 -14.79 2.60 -15.53
C TYR A 6 -13.37 3.09 -15.30
N ALA A 7 -13.18 4.40 -15.13
CA ALA A 7 -11.88 4.99 -14.80
C ALA A 7 -11.33 4.45 -13.47
N THR A 8 -12.19 4.37 -12.43
CA THR A 8 -11.81 3.84 -11.11
C THR A 8 -11.46 2.36 -11.19
N LEU A 9 -12.27 1.55 -11.89
CA LEU A 9 -11.99 0.13 -12.10
C LEU A 9 -10.66 -0.10 -12.81
N PHE A 10 -10.37 0.69 -13.85
CA PHE A 10 -9.12 0.59 -14.59
C PHE A 10 -7.91 0.94 -13.71
N LEU A 11 -8.01 1.99 -12.89
CA LEU A 11 -6.96 2.36 -11.92
C LEU A 11 -6.78 1.29 -10.83
N CYS A 12 -7.87 0.70 -10.31
CA CYS A 12 -7.79 -0.43 -9.38
C CYS A 12 -7.05 -1.62 -9.99
N LEU A 13 -7.32 -1.93 -11.26
CA LEU A 13 -6.66 -3.02 -11.96
C LEU A 13 -5.15 -2.76 -12.05
N ILE A 14 -4.75 -1.54 -12.45
CA ILE A 14 -3.33 -1.15 -12.52
C ILE A 14 -2.66 -1.24 -11.14
N ALA A 15 -3.28 -0.65 -10.11
CA ALA A 15 -2.75 -0.68 -8.76
C ALA A 15 -2.60 -2.12 -8.22
N THR A 16 -3.55 -2.99 -8.55
CA THR A 16 -3.47 -4.42 -8.19
C THR A 16 -2.29 -5.09 -8.86
N VAL A 17 -2.06 -4.84 -10.16
CA VAL A 17 -0.91 -5.42 -10.88
C VAL A 17 0.42 -4.92 -10.28
N ILE A 18 0.54 -3.62 -9.98
CA ILE A 18 1.73 -3.04 -9.34
C ILE A 18 1.95 -3.66 -7.96
N PHE A 19 0.90 -3.76 -7.14
CA PHE A 19 0.98 -4.35 -5.81
C PHE A 19 1.39 -5.81 -5.85
N VAL A 20 0.74 -6.63 -6.70
CA VAL A 20 1.03 -8.06 -6.80
C VAL A 20 2.45 -8.31 -7.30
N THR A 21 2.88 -7.60 -8.34
CA THR A 21 4.24 -7.76 -8.88
C THR A 21 5.31 -7.29 -7.89
N GLY A 22 5.09 -6.18 -7.20
CA GLY A 22 5.95 -5.70 -6.11
C GLY A 22 6.01 -6.71 -4.96
N TYR A 23 4.86 -7.18 -4.50
CA TYR A 23 4.76 -8.17 -3.43
C TYR A 23 5.49 -9.47 -3.76
N ILE A 24 5.30 -10.01 -4.97
CA ILE A 24 6.02 -11.21 -5.41
C ILE A 24 7.53 -10.95 -5.36
N LYS A 25 8.02 -9.86 -5.96
CA LYS A 25 9.45 -9.52 -5.97
C LYS A 25 10.00 -9.40 -4.55
N GLY A 26 9.33 -8.65 -3.68
CA GLY A 26 9.74 -8.41 -2.30
C GLY A 26 9.79 -9.70 -1.47
N VAL A 27 8.76 -10.55 -1.58
CA VAL A 27 8.72 -11.84 -0.87
C VAL A 27 9.81 -12.78 -1.40
N THR A 28 9.97 -12.88 -2.72
CA THR A 28 11.01 -13.75 -3.29
C THR A 28 12.42 -13.29 -2.94
N GLY A 29 12.65 -11.98 -2.88
CA GLY A 29 13.90 -11.38 -2.43
C GLY A 29 14.17 -11.74 -0.98
N ALA A 30 13.26 -11.36 -0.07
CA ALA A 30 13.39 -11.66 1.35
C ALA A 30 13.62 -13.15 1.65
N VAL A 31 12.95 -14.06 0.93
CA VAL A 31 13.16 -15.51 1.07
C VAL A 31 14.53 -15.95 0.56
N ALA A 32 15.01 -15.40 -0.56
CA ALA A 32 16.35 -15.67 -1.07
C ALA A 32 17.42 -15.14 -0.11
N ASP A 33 17.23 -13.94 0.42
CA ASP A 33 18.13 -13.29 1.36
C ASP A 33 18.21 -14.07 2.68
N HIS A 34 17.07 -14.51 3.23
CA HIS A 34 17.02 -15.40 4.40
C HIS A 34 17.73 -16.74 4.18
N ARG A 35 17.66 -17.32 2.97
CA ARG A 35 18.40 -18.54 2.65
C ARG A 35 19.91 -18.30 2.55
N SER A 36 20.32 -17.11 2.12
CA SER A 36 21.73 -16.74 1.96
C SER A 36 22.40 -16.29 3.26
N GLN A 37 21.62 -15.75 4.20
CA GLN A 37 22.09 -15.13 5.44
C GLN A 37 21.67 -15.92 6.70
N ALA A 38 21.51 -17.24 6.60
CA ALA A 38 20.95 -18.10 7.67
C ALA A 38 21.58 -17.94 9.07
N ASP A 39 22.81 -17.42 9.17
CA ASP A 39 23.53 -17.16 10.43
C ASP A 39 23.80 -15.67 10.73
N SER A 40 23.24 -14.74 9.95
CA SER A 40 23.44 -13.31 10.16
C SER A 40 22.47 -12.77 11.22
N PRO A 41 22.93 -11.96 12.19
CA PRO A 41 22.04 -11.35 13.17
C PRO A 41 20.99 -10.50 12.45
N ILE A 42 19.71 -10.73 12.75
CA ILE A 42 18.61 -9.89 12.27
C ILE A 42 18.91 -8.46 12.74
N PRO A 43 19.07 -7.47 11.83
CA PRO A 43 19.27 -6.10 12.23
C PRO A 43 18.08 -5.67 13.09
N GLU A 44 18.33 -5.20 14.31
CA GLU A 44 17.27 -4.52 15.07
C GLU A 44 16.81 -3.32 14.24
N GLU A 45 15.52 -3.29 13.89
CA GLU A 45 14.89 -2.17 13.20
C GLU A 45 14.79 -1.00 14.20
N LYS A 46 15.91 -0.32 14.41
CA LYS A 46 16.03 0.84 15.28
C LYS A 46 15.48 2.04 14.51
N ASP A 47 14.41 2.65 15.03
CA ASP A 47 13.67 3.80 14.47
C ASP A 47 12.58 3.51 13.42
N SER A 48 11.83 2.41 13.57
CA SER A 48 10.64 2.20 12.71
C SER A 48 9.46 3.11 13.11
N ASN A 49 9.26 4.19 12.35
CA ASN A 49 8.20 5.19 12.58
C ASN A 49 6.79 4.74 12.10
N TYR A 50 6.54 3.42 12.04
CA TYR A 50 5.26 2.89 11.54
C TYR A 50 4.06 3.37 12.36
N GLY A 51 4.25 3.63 13.66
CA GLY A 51 3.17 4.13 14.53
C GLY A 51 2.55 5.44 14.05
N ILE A 52 3.36 6.37 13.54
CA ILE A 52 2.87 7.66 13.01
C ILE A 52 2.11 7.44 11.70
N ALA A 53 2.62 6.58 10.82
CA ALA A 53 1.97 6.26 9.55
C ALA A 53 0.60 5.59 9.77
N ILE A 54 0.53 4.64 10.72
CA ILE A 54 -0.73 3.96 11.09
C ILE A 54 -1.73 4.97 11.67
N LEU A 55 -1.30 5.82 12.60
CA LEU A 55 -2.17 6.83 13.20
C LEU A 55 -2.72 7.79 12.14
N ALA A 56 -1.87 8.27 11.24
CA ALA A 56 -2.29 9.14 10.13
C ALA A 56 -3.30 8.44 9.22
N ALA A 57 -3.08 7.17 8.86
CA ALA A 57 -4.00 6.40 8.04
C ALA A 57 -5.38 6.24 8.70
N VAL A 58 -5.43 5.96 10.01
CA VAL A 58 -6.69 5.83 10.76
C VAL A 58 -7.44 7.16 10.82
N ILE A 59 -6.75 8.27 11.07
CA ILE A 59 -7.36 9.61 11.11
C ILE A 59 -7.95 9.97 9.75
N VAL A 60 -7.18 9.76 8.66
CA VAL A 60 -7.65 10.07 7.31
C VAL A 60 -8.84 9.20 6.90
N ALA A 61 -8.79 7.90 7.19
CA ALA A 61 -9.88 6.97 6.89
C ALA A 61 -11.17 7.33 7.66
N SER A 62 -11.06 7.60 8.95
CA SER A 62 -12.22 7.98 9.79
C SER A 62 -12.83 9.31 9.35
N ALA A 63 -12.01 10.30 8.99
CA ALA A 63 -12.49 11.57 8.45
C ALA A 63 -13.27 11.40 7.14
N ILE A 64 -12.77 10.57 6.23
CA ILE A 64 -13.44 10.31 4.95
C ILE A 64 -14.78 9.62 5.15
N ILE A 65 -14.82 8.57 5.98
CA ILE A 65 -16.06 7.84 6.30
C ILE A 65 -17.09 8.79 6.93
N GLY A 66 -16.65 9.63 7.88
CA GLY A 66 -17.52 10.63 8.53
C GLY A 66 -18.06 11.66 7.54
N LEU A 67 -17.26 12.10 6.56
CA LEU A 67 -17.66 13.10 5.58
C LEU A 67 -18.66 12.58 4.54
N VAL A 68 -18.77 11.25 4.34
CA VAL A 68 -19.76 10.66 3.41
C VAL A 68 -21.19 11.07 3.78
N GLY A 69 -21.48 11.25 5.06
CA GLY A 69 -22.81 11.68 5.53
C GLY A 69 -23.16 13.13 5.20
N VAL A 70 -22.18 13.96 4.81
CA VAL A 70 -22.35 15.39 4.48
C VAL A 70 -22.15 15.64 2.99
N VAL A 71 -21.15 14.99 2.39
CA VAL A 71 -20.79 15.13 0.98
C VAL A 71 -20.82 13.74 0.32
N PRO A 72 -21.88 13.40 -0.43
CA PRO A 72 -22.03 12.07 -1.04
C PRO A 72 -20.89 11.68 -1.98
N GLU A 73 -20.21 12.65 -2.58
CA GLU A 73 -19.07 12.44 -3.48
C GLU A 73 -17.85 11.84 -2.77
N MET A 74 -17.76 11.96 -1.44
CA MET A 74 -16.67 11.37 -0.64
C MET A 74 -16.67 9.84 -0.64
N ILE A 75 -17.74 9.20 -1.14
CA ILE A 75 -17.78 7.75 -1.35
C ILE A 75 -16.67 7.27 -2.30
N TYR A 76 -16.19 8.13 -3.20
CA TYR A 76 -15.08 7.80 -4.13
C TYR A 76 -13.69 7.98 -3.51
N ALA A 77 -13.57 8.70 -2.38
CA ALA A 77 -12.29 8.92 -1.72
C ALA A 77 -11.73 7.63 -1.12
N GLY A 78 -12.59 6.73 -0.62
CA GLY A 78 -12.19 5.42 -0.12
C GLY A 78 -11.47 4.56 -1.18
N PRO A 79 -12.11 4.29 -2.34
CA PRO A 79 -11.46 3.61 -3.46
C PRO A 79 -10.17 4.29 -3.93
N LEU A 80 -10.13 5.62 -4.00
CA LEU A 80 -8.92 6.36 -4.37
C LEU A 80 -7.77 6.10 -3.39
N LEU A 81 -8.03 6.14 -2.08
CA LEU A 81 -7.04 5.84 -1.05
C LEU A 81 -6.53 4.40 -1.14
N ALA A 82 -7.40 3.44 -1.41
CA ALA A 82 -7.01 2.05 -1.59
C ALA A 82 -6.06 1.88 -2.78
N ILE A 83 -6.36 2.53 -3.92
CA ILE A 83 -5.51 2.53 -5.12
C ILE A 83 -4.12 3.11 -4.80
N VAL A 84 -4.08 4.28 -4.17
CA VAL A 84 -2.82 4.95 -3.83
C VAL A 84 -1.99 4.11 -2.86
N THR A 85 -2.63 3.56 -1.82
CA THR A 85 -1.96 2.72 -0.81
C THR A 85 -1.38 1.45 -1.43
N ALA A 86 -2.18 0.74 -2.23
CA ALA A 86 -1.72 -0.46 -2.92
C ALA A 86 -0.56 -0.17 -3.88
N THR A 87 -0.63 0.95 -4.61
CA THR A 87 0.43 1.37 -5.53
C THR A 87 1.72 1.70 -4.78
N MET A 88 1.66 2.52 -3.73
CA MET A 88 2.84 2.89 -2.94
C MET A 88 3.48 1.67 -2.27
N ASN A 89 2.68 0.78 -1.69
CA ASN A 89 3.20 -0.46 -1.09
C ASN A 89 3.86 -1.36 -2.14
N GLY A 90 3.24 -1.51 -3.32
CA GLY A 90 3.84 -2.26 -4.43
C GLY A 90 5.17 -1.67 -4.88
N VAL A 91 5.23 -0.35 -5.07
CA VAL A 91 6.45 0.38 -5.46
C VAL A 91 7.54 0.27 -4.38
N ALA A 92 7.18 0.32 -3.10
CA ALA A 92 8.14 0.17 -2.00
C ALA A 92 8.94 -1.14 -2.11
N PHE A 93 8.29 -2.25 -2.46
CA PHE A 93 8.97 -3.52 -2.70
C PHE A 93 9.92 -3.52 -3.92
N PHE A 94 9.77 -2.57 -4.84
CA PHE A 94 10.71 -2.42 -5.96
C PHE A 94 11.92 -1.55 -5.61
N VAL A 95 11.73 -0.56 -4.73
CA VAL A 95 12.74 0.43 -4.33
C VAL A 95 13.64 -0.10 -3.20
N ASP A 96 13.16 -1.08 -2.44
CA ASP A 96 14.00 -1.73 -1.43
C ASP A 96 15.17 -2.47 -2.11
N SER A 97 16.32 -1.81 -2.13
CA SER A 97 17.54 -2.25 -2.81
C SER A 97 18.30 -3.31 -2.00
N LYS A 98 17.72 -3.81 -0.90
CA LYS A 98 18.29 -4.80 0.02
C LYS A 98 17.34 -5.98 0.29
N ALA A 99 16.49 -6.31 -0.68
CA ALA A 99 15.79 -7.59 -0.72
C ALA A 99 16.48 -8.55 -1.69
#